data_AF-A0A1D6FSY2-F1
#
_entry.id   AF-A0A1D6FSY2-F1
#
_cell.length_a   1.000
_cell.length_b   1.000
_cell.length_c   1.000
_cell.angle_alpha   90.00
_cell.angle_beta   90.00
_cell.angle_gamma   90.00
#
_symmetry.space_group_name_H-M   'P 1'
#
loop_
_entity.id
_entity.type
_entity.pdbx_description
1 polymer ?
#
loop_
_entity_poly.entity_id
_entity_poly.type
_entity_poly.pdbx_seq_one_letter_code
_entity_poly.pdbx_strand_id
1 'polypeptide(L)'
;MLGLQPRSFGFAGTKDKRAVTTQQVTVFKVQASKLLALNKRLFGIKVGNFCYVKEGLVLGQLTGNRFTITLRGVTAESEDMIKIAVDGLGKNGFINYYGLQRFGSGSIPTHLVGAALLRGEWKVAVNLILDPREGERDDINEVRKRYKEHGDIDMALRNFPRHLVAERAILQCLKKCPGNHLQALKGIPRTLRMMYVHSYQSYLWNHAASMRVEKYGISQVVEGDLVYNKECPSEESTSVDILETDDDHTNSIEIDLCSEAQPEESIQSAKIVDSGDFTKGIYTFDDVVLPLPG
;
A
#
# COMPACT_ATOMS: atom_id res chain seq x y z
N MET A 1 20.45 -2.51 17.90
CA MET A 1 20.33 -2.58 19.38
C MET A 1 20.23 -4.02 19.89
N LEU A 2 19.54 -4.93 19.19
CA LEU A 2 19.41 -6.34 19.60
C LEU A 2 20.32 -7.31 18.84
N GLY A 3 21.03 -6.85 17.80
CA GLY A 3 21.85 -7.72 16.95
C GLY A 3 21.05 -8.71 16.09
N LEU A 4 19.75 -8.45 15.92
CA LEU A 4 18.83 -9.29 15.15
C LEU A 4 18.59 -8.72 13.75
N GLN A 5 18.26 -9.59 12.81
CA GLN A 5 17.84 -9.21 11.48
C GLN A 5 16.39 -8.74 11.50
N PRO A 6 15.99 -7.78 10.63
CA PRO A 6 14.61 -7.31 10.55
C PRO A 6 13.58 -8.41 10.34
N ARG A 7 13.89 -9.44 9.53
CA ARG A 7 13.04 -10.62 9.29
C ARG A 7 12.69 -11.43 10.54
N SER A 8 13.43 -11.25 11.65
CA SER A 8 13.10 -11.89 12.92
C SER A 8 11.88 -11.28 13.60
N PHE A 9 11.37 -10.15 13.09
CA PHE A 9 10.18 -9.47 13.58
C PHE A 9 9.00 -9.70 12.65
N GLY A 10 7.87 -10.13 13.21
CA GLY A 10 6.59 -10.26 12.52
C GLY A 10 5.60 -9.20 12.98
N PHE A 11 4.75 -8.72 12.08
CA PHE A 11 3.70 -7.75 12.38
C PHE A 11 2.59 -7.87 11.34
N ALA A 12 1.36 -7.49 11.71
CA ALA A 12 0.20 -7.70 10.86
C ALA A 12 0.02 -6.63 9.76
N GLY A 13 0.60 -5.44 9.93
CA GLY A 13 0.58 -4.37 8.92
C GLY A 13 1.28 -3.11 9.41
N THR A 14 1.69 -2.24 8.50
CA THR A 14 2.33 -0.97 8.85
C THR A 14 1.31 0.05 9.39
N LYS A 15 1.77 1.01 10.19
CA LYS A 15 0.97 2.10 10.76
C LYS A 15 1.52 3.45 10.34
N ASP A 16 0.69 4.48 10.46
CA ASP A 16 1.06 5.83 10.03
C ASP A 16 2.26 6.39 10.79
N LYS A 17 3.24 6.89 10.03
CA LYS A 17 4.46 7.49 10.59
C LYS A 17 4.16 8.77 11.40
N ARG A 18 3.16 9.55 10.99
CA ARG A 18 2.79 10.83 11.62
C ARG A 18 1.56 10.65 12.51
N ALA A 19 1.66 9.76 13.49
CA ALA A 19 0.61 9.49 14.47
C ALA A 19 1.21 8.89 15.76
N VAL A 20 0.40 8.80 16.81
CA VAL A 20 0.68 7.92 17.95
C VAL A 20 -0.01 6.59 17.67
N THR A 21 0.78 5.54 17.44
CA THR A 21 0.26 4.23 17.00
C THR A 21 0.59 3.14 18.01
N THR A 22 -0.30 2.17 18.17
CA THR A 22 -0.05 0.96 18.94
C THR A 22 -0.35 -0.26 18.07
N GLN A 23 0.56 -1.23 18.07
CA GLN A 23 0.40 -2.47 17.33
C GLN A 23 1.09 -3.62 18.05
N GLN A 24 0.67 -4.84 17.75
CA GLN A 24 1.37 -6.05 18.19
C GLN A 24 2.53 -6.37 17.22
N VAL A 25 3.62 -6.87 17.78
CA VAL A 25 4.82 -7.30 17.05
C VAL A 25 5.32 -8.57 17.70
N THR A 26 5.62 -9.59 16.90
CA THR A 26 6.25 -10.84 17.37
C THR A 26 7.74 -10.81 17.07
N VAL A 27 8.55 -11.42 17.91
CA VAL A 27 9.98 -11.58 17.67
C VAL A 27 10.44 -12.96 18.13
N PHE A 28 11.17 -13.66 17.27
CA PHE A 28 11.56 -15.05 17.54
C PHE A 28 12.69 -15.15 18.58
N LYS A 29 12.50 -16.00 19.60
CA LYS A 29 13.51 -16.35 20.64
C LYS A 29 14.13 -15.16 21.39
N VAL A 30 13.34 -14.12 21.69
CA VAL A 30 13.79 -12.99 22.52
C VAL A 30 13.04 -12.97 23.85
N GLN A 31 13.79 -12.85 24.95
CA GLN A 31 13.21 -12.69 26.29
C GLN A 31 12.60 -11.30 26.48
N ALA A 32 11.42 -11.23 27.10
CA ALA A 32 10.72 -9.98 27.40
C ALA A 32 11.56 -8.95 28.18
N SER A 33 12.42 -9.40 29.10
CA SER A 33 13.31 -8.53 29.88
C SER A 33 14.30 -7.74 29.01
N LYS A 34 14.82 -8.36 27.94
CA LYS A 34 15.71 -7.69 26.98
C LYS A 34 14.98 -6.59 26.20
N LEU A 35 13.73 -6.83 25.82
CA LEU A 35 12.90 -5.83 25.15
C LEU A 35 12.55 -4.68 26.11
N LEU A 36 12.12 -4.99 27.33
CA LEU A 36 11.78 -4.00 28.33
C LEU A 36 12.95 -3.05 28.66
N ALA A 37 14.18 -3.58 28.73
CA ALA A 37 15.38 -2.77 28.95
C ALA A 37 15.61 -1.70 27.87
N LEU A 38 15.12 -1.92 26.64
CA LEU A 38 15.24 -0.94 25.55
C LEU A 38 14.39 0.32 25.79
N ASN A 39 13.34 0.27 26.60
CA ASN A 39 12.50 1.45 26.88
C ASN A 39 13.28 2.64 27.47
N LYS A 40 14.44 2.39 28.08
CA LYS A 40 15.35 3.43 28.60
C LYS A 40 16.16 4.13 27.51
N ARG A 41 16.30 3.49 26.34
CA ARG A 41 17.14 3.94 25.22
C ARG A 41 16.34 4.34 23.98
N LEU A 42 15.11 3.85 23.85
CA LEU A 42 14.22 4.16 22.75
C LEU A 42 13.58 5.54 22.93
N PHE A 43 13.65 6.36 21.90
CA PHE A 43 12.97 7.65 21.82
C PHE A 43 11.76 7.53 20.88
N GLY A 44 10.60 8.01 21.32
CA GLY A 44 9.35 7.94 20.54
C GLY A 44 8.74 6.53 20.39
N ILE A 45 9.36 5.50 20.98
CA ILE A 45 8.89 4.11 20.95
C ILE A 45 8.91 3.55 22.36
N LYS A 46 7.86 2.80 22.72
CA LYS A 46 7.79 2.00 23.94
C LYS A 46 7.31 0.59 23.61
N VAL A 47 7.87 -0.40 24.31
CA VAL A 47 7.47 -1.82 24.22
C VAL A 47 6.95 -2.30 25.57
N GLY A 48 5.92 -3.15 25.55
CA GLY A 48 5.23 -3.62 26.74
C GLY A 48 4.26 -4.76 26.40
N ASN A 49 3.41 -5.13 27.37
CA ASN A 49 2.35 -6.13 27.20
C ASN A 49 2.85 -7.46 26.61
N PHE A 50 3.97 -7.96 27.14
CA PHE A 50 4.64 -9.14 26.60
C PHE A 50 3.85 -10.42 26.90
N CYS A 51 3.76 -11.30 25.91
CA CYS A 51 3.34 -12.68 26.04
C CYS A 51 4.18 -13.56 25.12
N TYR A 52 4.29 -14.85 25.44
CA TYR A 52 4.92 -15.83 24.56
C TYR A 52 3.84 -16.57 23.77
N VAL A 53 4.03 -16.61 22.45
CA VAL A 53 3.11 -17.24 21.50
C VAL A 53 3.85 -18.30 20.68
N LYS A 54 3.12 -19.28 20.15
CA LYS A 54 3.69 -20.35 19.33
C LYS A 54 4.02 -19.88 17.92
N GLU A 55 3.16 -19.02 17.36
CA GLU A 55 3.23 -18.55 15.97
C GLU A 55 3.55 -17.05 15.92
N GLY A 56 4.29 -16.65 14.88
CA GLY A 56 4.58 -15.25 14.61
C GLY A 56 3.42 -14.56 13.90
N LEU A 57 3.31 -13.24 14.07
CA LEU A 57 2.39 -12.43 13.29
C LEU A 57 2.88 -12.31 11.85
N VAL A 58 1.94 -12.50 10.92
CA VAL A 58 2.14 -12.36 9.48
C VAL A 58 1.31 -11.18 8.96
N LEU A 59 1.76 -10.56 7.87
CA LEU A 59 1.02 -9.49 7.20
C LEU A 59 -0.42 -9.93 6.86
N GLY A 60 -1.39 -9.05 7.11
CA GLY A 60 -2.81 -9.34 6.89
C GLY A 60 -3.54 -9.94 8.10
N GLN A 61 -2.82 -10.38 9.15
CA GLN A 61 -3.43 -10.92 10.38
C GLN A 61 -3.97 -9.81 11.32
N LEU A 62 -4.74 -8.87 10.79
CA LEU A 62 -5.54 -7.91 11.54
C LEU A 62 -6.91 -7.75 10.91
N THR A 63 -7.93 -7.50 11.72
CA THR A 63 -9.28 -7.19 11.23
C THR A 63 -9.48 -5.72 10.91
N GLY A 64 -8.67 -4.83 11.50
CA GLY A 64 -8.78 -3.39 11.29
C GLY A 64 -7.96 -2.56 12.28
N ASN A 65 -8.19 -1.25 12.27
CA ASN A 65 -7.53 -0.30 13.15
C ASN A 65 -8.58 0.60 13.82
N ARG A 66 -8.39 0.88 15.11
CA ARG A 66 -9.21 1.86 15.84
C ARG A 66 -8.53 3.21 15.80
N PHE A 67 -9.23 4.23 15.30
CA PHE A 67 -8.72 5.59 15.21
C PHE A 67 -9.39 6.50 16.25
N THR A 68 -8.59 7.39 16.84
CA THR A 68 -9.06 8.57 17.57
C THR A 68 -8.47 9.78 16.87
N ILE A 69 -9.32 10.60 16.23
CA ILE A 69 -8.90 11.72 15.39
C ILE A 69 -9.37 13.03 16.03
N THR A 70 -8.47 14.00 16.14
CA THR A 70 -8.82 15.36 16.56
C THR A 70 -8.66 16.31 15.38
N LEU A 71 -9.79 16.80 14.87
CA LEU A 71 -9.82 17.87 13.87
C LEU A 71 -9.63 19.23 14.57
N ARG A 72 -8.73 20.07 14.06
CA ARG A 72 -8.44 21.41 14.60
C ARG A 72 -8.73 22.46 13.53
N GLY A 73 -9.21 23.64 13.95
CA GLY A 73 -9.53 24.73 13.02
C GLY A 73 -10.74 24.43 12.13
N VAL A 74 -11.74 23.73 12.67
CA VAL A 74 -12.96 23.41 11.93
C VAL A 74 -13.78 24.68 11.69
N THR A 75 -14.07 24.99 10.43
CA THR A 75 -14.98 26.05 10.03
C THR A 75 -16.30 25.42 9.60
N ALA A 76 -17.39 25.76 10.26
CA ALA A 76 -18.74 25.31 9.92
C ALA A 76 -19.72 26.44 10.20
N GLU A 77 -20.86 26.44 9.49
CA GLU A 77 -21.92 27.43 9.70
C GLU A 77 -22.56 27.30 11.09
N SER A 78 -22.63 26.09 11.63
CA SER A 78 -23.16 25.80 12.96
C SER A 78 -22.61 24.49 13.54
N GLU A 79 -22.72 24.33 14.86
CA GLU A 79 -22.41 23.06 15.54
C GLU A 79 -23.36 21.93 15.10
N ASP A 80 -24.62 22.25 14.78
CA ASP A 80 -25.59 21.28 14.30
C ASP A 80 -25.15 20.67 12.96
N MET A 81 -24.55 21.45 12.06
CA MET A 81 -24.02 20.94 10.80
C MET A 81 -22.88 19.92 11.03
N ILE A 82 -22.01 20.19 12.02
CA ILE A 82 -20.94 19.24 12.40
C ILE A 82 -21.57 17.94 12.92
N LYS A 83 -22.59 18.06 13.78
CA LYS A 83 -23.29 16.89 14.33
C LYS A 83 -23.96 16.07 13.22
N ILE A 84 -24.65 16.72 12.28
CA ILE A 84 -25.27 16.06 11.12
C ILE A 84 -24.23 15.32 10.28
N ALA A 85 -23.07 15.93 10.03
CA ALA A 85 -22.00 15.30 9.24
C ALA A 85 -21.42 14.06 9.94
N VAL A 86 -21.17 14.14 11.25
CA VAL A 86 -20.64 13.02 12.05
C VAL A 86 -21.68 11.90 12.18
N ASP A 87 -22.94 12.24 12.45
CA ASP A 87 -24.04 11.27 12.51
C ASP A 87 -24.25 10.60 11.15
N GLY A 88 -24.13 11.35 10.05
CA GLY A 88 -24.20 10.84 8.69
C GLY A 88 -23.09 9.84 8.38
N LEU A 89 -21.84 10.17 8.73
CA LEU A 89 -20.69 9.27 8.60
C LEU A 89 -20.88 7.98 9.41
N GLY A 90 -21.43 8.09 10.63
CA GLY A 90 -21.68 6.94 11.49
C GLY A 90 -22.79 6.02 10.99
N LYS A 91 -23.84 6.57 10.36
CA LYS A 91 -24.99 5.81 9.85
C LYS A 91 -24.75 5.21 8.47
N ASN A 92 -24.15 5.99 7.57
CA ASN A 92 -24.03 5.64 6.15
C ASN A 92 -22.62 5.19 5.76
N GLY A 93 -21.65 5.32 6.66
CA GLY A 93 -20.25 5.06 6.35
C GLY A 93 -19.67 6.08 5.37
N PHE A 94 -18.70 5.62 4.57
CA PHE A 94 -18.02 6.42 3.56
C PHE A 94 -17.63 5.53 2.38
N ILE A 95 -17.41 6.14 1.21
CA ILE A 95 -16.92 5.41 0.04
C ILE A 95 -15.47 5.00 0.29
N ASN A 96 -15.18 3.70 0.17
CA ASN A 96 -13.88 3.11 0.51
C ASN A 96 -12.77 3.41 -0.53
N TYR A 97 -12.49 4.69 -0.78
CA TYR A 97 -11.45 5.12 -1.71
C TYR A 97 -10.04 4.77 -1.24
N TYR A 98 -9.16 4.46 -2.20
CA TYR A 98 -7.74 4.57 -1.97
C TYR A 98 -7.36 6.04 -1.76
N GLY A 99 -6.83 6.37 -0.58
CA GLY A 99 -6.41 7.73 -0.23
C GLY A 99 -5.13 8.18 -0.95
N LEU A 100 -4.82 9.48 -0.86
CA LEU A 100 -3.68 10.12 -1.54
C LEU A 100 -2.33 9.45 -1.26
N GLN A 101 -2.14 8.88 -0.07
CA GLN A 101 -0.93 8.14 0.29
C GLN A 101 -0.64 6.97 -0.66
N ARG A 102 -1.66 6.35 -1.25
CA ARG A 102 -1.51 5.26 -2.24
C ARG A 102 -0.86 5.74 -3.54
N PHE A 103 -1.01 7.02 -3.87
CA PHE A 103 -0.50 7.62 -5.10
C PHE A 103 0.79 8.43 -4.89
N GLY A 104 1.38 8.35 -3.69
CA GLY A 104 2.56 9.12 -3.31
C GLY A 104 2.23 10.55 -2.87
N SER A 105 3.18 11.20 -2.19
CA SER A 105 3.03 12.58 -1.72
C SER A 105 3.82 13.60 -2.55
N GLY A 106 4.48 13.15 -3.62
CA GLY A 106 5.20 14.03 -4.55
C GLY A 106 4.30 14.61 -5.63
N SER A 107 4.81 15.58 -6.39
CA SER A 107 4.11 16.20 -7.52
C SER A 107 3.88 15.26 -8.71
N ILE A 108 4.64 14.17 -8.82
CA ILE A 108 4.42 13.13 -9.82
C ILE A 108 3.65 11.98 -9.18
N PRO A 109 2.39 11.76 -9.57
CA PRO A 109 1.61 10.65 -9.02
C PRO A 109 2.16 9.29 -9.44
N THR A 110 2.27 8.38 -8.47
CA THR A 110 2.79 7.01 -8.64
C THR A 110 2.02 6.22 -9.71
N HIS A 111 0.72 6.49 -9.88
CA HIS A 111 -0.12 5.80 -10.86
C HIS A 111 0.25 6.11 -12.32
N LEU A 112 0.86 7.27 -12.61
CA LEU A 112 1.34 7.58 -13.96
C LEU A 112 2.55 6.71 -14.34
N VAL A 113 3.42 6.41 -13.37
CA VAL A 113 4.51 5.45 -13.56
C VAL A 113 3.92 4.06 -13.84
N GLY A 114 2.93 3.64 -13.04
CA GLY A 114 2.20 2.38 -13.27
C GLY A 114 1.58 2.28 -14.67
N ALA A 115 0.93 3.35 -15.13
CA ALA A 115 0.35 3.43 -16.46
C ALA A 115 1.40 3.32 -17.57
N ALA A 116 2.56 3.96 -17.42
CA ALA A 116 3.66 3.86 -18.38
C ALA A 116 4.27 2.45 -18.42
N LEU A 117 4.40 1.79 -17.26
CA LEU A 117 4.86 0.40 -17.17
C LEU A 117 3.93 -0.56 -17.91
N LEU A 118 2.62 -0.45 -17.70
CA LEU A 118 1.63 -1.31 -18.37
C LEU A 118 1.57 -1.10 -19.88
N ARG A 119 1.84 0.11 -20.36
CA ARG A 119 1.93 0.44 -21.79
C ARG A 119 3.25 0.03 -22.45
N GLY A 120 4.22 -0.46 -21.68
CA GLY A 120 5.55 -0.78 -22.19
C GLY A 120 6.42 0.43 -22.50
N GLU A 121 6.07 1.61 -22.00
CA GLU A 121 6.77 2.87 -22.23
C GLU A 121 7.95 3.03 -21.24
N TRP A 122 8.96 2.15 -21.36
CA TRP A 122 10.05 2.03 -20.37
C TRP A 122 10.83 3.32 -20.15
N LYS A 123 11.13 4.04 -21.22
CA LYS A 123 11.85 5.32 -21.15
C LYS A 123 11.02 6.39 -20.43
N VAL A 124 9.71 6.41 -20.68
CA VAL A 124 8.79 7.34 -20.00
C VAL A 124 8.73 7.01 -18.51
N ALA A 125 8.62 5.73 -18.14
CA ALA A 125 8.61 5.31 -16.74
C ALA A 125 9.91 5.70 -16.01
N VAL A 126 11.07 5.51 -16.63
CA VAL A 126 12.37 5.95 -16.09
C VAL A 126 12.41 7.46 -15.92
N ASN A 127 11.99 8.23 -16.92
CA ASN A 127 11.96 9.69 -16.85
C ASN A 127 11.01 10.16 -15.74
N LEU A 128 9.81 9.58 -15.62
CA LEU A 128 8.88 9.90 -14.55
C LEU A 128 9.50 9.68 -13.17
N ILE A 129 10.36 8.67 -12.99
CA ILE A 129 11.06 8.38 -11.74
C ILE A 129 12.23 9.34 -11.49
N LEU A 130 13.02 9.67 -12.52
CA LEU A 130 14.28 10.42 -12.37
C LEU A 130 14.15 11.94 -12.54
N ASP A 131 13.18 12.41 -13.33
CA ASP A 131 13.06 13.83 -13.70
C ASP A 131 12.80 14.74 -12.49
N PRO A 132 13.25 16.02 -12.55
CA PRO A 132 12.95 17.03 -11.54
C PRO A 132 11.46 17.16 -11.24
N ARG A 133 11.13 17.41 -9.98
CA ARG A 133 9.76 17.44 -9.47
C ARG A 133 9.50 18.68 -8.63
N GLU A 134 8.31 19.25 -8.75
CA GLU A 134 7.88 20.37 -7.92
C GLU A 134 7.57 19.90 -6.48
N GLY A 135 7.89 20.74 -5.49
CA GLY A 135 7.62 20.44 -4.07
C GLY A 135 8.55 19.39 -3.43
N GLU A 136 9.53 18.85 -4.16
CA GLU A 136 10.62 18.06 -3.58
C GLU A 136 11.65 18.98 -2.92
N ARG A 137 12.46 18.44 -2.01
CA ARG A 137 13.55 19.21 -1.40
C ARG A 137 14.54 19.71 -2.46
N ASP A 138 14.97 20.95 -2.32
CA ASP A 138 15.85 21.63 -3.28
C ASP A 138 17.16 20.87 -3.55
N ASP A 139 17.73 20.23 -2.52
CA ASP A 139 18.96 19.45 -2.63
C ASP A 139 18.81 18.23 -3.55
N ILE A 140 17.68 17.52 -3.47
CA ILE A 140 17.39 16.37 -4.33
C ILE A 140 17.02 16.85 -5.74
N ASN A 141 16.22 17.90 -5.82
CA ASN A 141 15.73 18.42 -7.10
C ASN A 141 16.88 18.97 -7.97
N GLU A 142 17.89 19.61 -7.36
CA GLU A 142 19.10 20.06 -8.04
C GLU A 142 19.90 18.90 -8.64
N VAL A 143 20.00 17.77 -7.94
CA VAL A 143 20.66 16.56 -8.46
C VAL A 143 19.92 16.02 -9.67
N ARG A 144 18.58 15.97 -9.63
CA ARG A 144 17.75 15.55 -10.77
C ARG A 144 17.94 16.48 -11.98
N LYS A 145 17.99 17.79 -11.77
CA LYS A 145 18.20 18.78 -12.85
C LYS A 145 19.56 18.57 -13.52
N ARG A 146 20.63 18.50 -12.73
CA ARG A 146 21.98 18.27 -13.25
C ARG A 146 22.10 16.96 -14.01
N TYR A 147 21.48 15.88 -13.50
CA TYR A 147 21.42 14.60 -14.18
C TYR A 147 20.68 14.72 -15.53
N LYS A 148 19.55 15.43 -15.57
CA LYS A 148 18.76 15.63 -16.79
C LYS A 148 19.50 16.44 -17.86
N GLU A 149 20.29 17.42 -17.44
CA GLU A 149 21.08 18.29 -18.35
C GLU A 149 22.35 17.61 -18.86
N HIS A 150 23.11 16.94 -17.99
CA HIS A 150 24.46 16.47 -18.29
C HIS A 150 24.58 14.95 -18.45
N GLY A 151 23.58 14.18 -17.99
CA GLY A 151 23.59 12.72 -18.03
C GLY A 151 24.62 12.05 -17.11
N ASP A 152 25.26 12.79 -16.19
CA ASP A 152 26.30 12.25 -15.31
C ASP A 152 25.70 11.37 -14.19
N ILE A 153 25.77 10.06 -14.42
CA ILE A 153 25.29 9.02 -13.50
C ILE A 153 26.13 8.98 -12.21
N ASP A 154 27.43 9.20 -12.28
CA ASP A 154 28.33 9.09 -11.13
C ASP A 154 28.17 10.27 -10.16
N MET A 155 27.91 11.47 -10.70
CA MET A 155 27.49 12.61 -9.90
C MET A 155 26.14 12.35 -9.23
N ALA A 156 25.15 11.83 -9.96
CA ALA A 156 23.82 11.56 -9.40
C ALA A 156 23.87 10.51 -8.28
N LEU A 157 24.59 9.39 -8.47
CA LEU A 157 24.71 8.32 -7.46
C LEU A 157 25.44 8.75 -6.19
N ARG A 158 26.38 9.69 -6.28
CA ARG A 158 27.09 10.25 -5.12
C ARG A 158 26.21 11.18 -4.29
N ASN A 159 25.38 11.98 -4.95
CA ASN A 159 24.55 13.00 -4.29
C ASN A 159 23.16 12.49 -3.89
N PHE A 160 22.62 11.45 -4.53
CA PHE A 160 21.32 10.90 -4.14
C PHE A 160 21.37 10.20 -2.77
N PRO A 161 20.46 10.53 -1.85
CA PRO A 161 20.41 9.91 -0.55
C PRO A 161 19.99 8.43 -0.66
N ARG A 162 20.41 7.63 0.33
CA ARG A 162 20.24 6.15 0.31
C ARG A 162 18.79 5.68 0.28
N HIS A 163 17.84 6.50 0.73
CA HIS A 163 16.41 6.14 0.76
C HIS A 163 15.71 6.25 -0.61
N LEU A 164 16.35 6.85 -1.62
CA LEU A 164 15.86 6.89 -3.00
C LEU A 164 16.27 5.60 -3.73
N VAL A 165 15.66 4.49 -3.33
CA VAL A 165 16.09 3.15 -3.77
C VAL A 165 15.80 2.92 -5.25
N ALA A 166 14.63 3.33 -5.74
CA ALA A 166 14.26 3.19 -7.15
C ALA A 166 15.21 3.98 -8.07
N GLU A 167 15.45 5.25 -7.76
CA GLU A 167 16.33 6.13 -8.54
C GLU A 167 17.74 5.58 -8.61
N ARG A 168 18.29 5.17 -7.46
CA ARG A 168 19.65 4.62 -7.38
C ARG A 168 19.77 3.30 -8.13
N ALA A 169 18.77 2.42 -8.03
CA ALA A 169 18.75 1.14 -8.74
C ALA A 169 18.75 1.34 -10.27
N ILE A 170 17.89 2.24 -10.76
CA ILE A 170 17.83 2.60 -12.18
C ILE A 170 19.20 3.11 -12.65
N LEU A 171 19.80 4.06 -11.94
CA LEU A 171 21.08 4.66 -12.30
C LEU A 171 22.23 3.64 -12.31
N GLN A 172 22.27 2.72 -11.33
CA GLN A 172 23.25 1.64 -11.29
C GLN A 172 23.14 0.71 -12.50
N CYS A 173 21.92 0.37 -12.91
CA CYS A 173 21.68 -0.44 -14.09
C CYS A 173 22.04 0.31 -15.39
N LEU A 174 21.65 1.59 -15.51
CA LEU A 174 21.99 2.42 -16.67
C LEU A 174 23.50 2.63 -16.81
N LYS A 175 24.25 2.64 -15.70
CA LYS A 175 25.72 2.68 -15.72
C LYS A 175 26.32 1.43 -16.37
N LYS A 176 25.75 0.26 -16.10
CA LYS A 176 26.23 -1.03 -16.66
C LYS A 176 25.75 -1.25 -18.09
N CYS A 177 24.51 -0.89 -18.39
CA CYS A 177 23.86 -1.11 -19.68
C CYS A 177 23.16 0.18 -20.14
N PRO A 178 23.89 1.12 -20.76
CA PRO A 178 23.33 2.36 -21.27
C PRO A 178 22.19 2.11 -22.28
N GLY A 179 21.09 2.86 -22.15
CA GLY A 179 19.94 2.77 -23.06
C GLY A 179 18.96 1.61 -22.79
N ASN A 180 19.32 0.63 -21.95
CA ASN A 180 18.41 -0.47 -21.60
C ASN A 180 17.49 -0.10 -20.42
N HIS A 181 16.45 0.67 -20.71
CA HIS A 181 15.49 1.17 -19.72
C HIS A 181 14.68 0.05 -19.06
N LEU A 182 14.34 -1.02 -19.79
CA LEU A 182 13.63 -2.17 -19.24
C LEU A 182 14.46 -2.86 -18.16
N GLN A 183 15.75 -3.11 -18.43
CA GLN A 183 16.63 -3.71 -17.44
C GLN A 183 16.86 -2.78 -16.25
N ALA A 184 16.89 -1.47 -16.47
CA ALA A 184 16.98 -0.50 -15.38
C ALA A 184 15.75 -0.53 -14.45
N LEU A 185 14.55 -0.65 -15.00
CA LEU A 185 13.32 -0.82 -14.22
C LEU A 185 13.27 -2.18 -13.51
N LYS A 186 13.80 -3.24 -14.13
CA LYS A 186 13.95 -4.56 -13.49
C LYS A 186 14.94 -4.54 -12.32
N GLY A 187 15.87 -3.60 -12.28
CA GLY A 187 16.79 -3.39 -11.16
C GLY A 187 16.10 -2.87 -9.88
N ILE A 188 14.90 -2.29 -10.00
CA ILE A 188 14.11 -1.86 -8.84
C ILE A 188 13.60 -3.10 -8.09
N PRO A 189 13.70 -3.16 -6.75
CA PRO A 189 13.12 -4.25 -5.96
C PRO A 189 11.68 -4.56 -6.35
N ARG A 190 11.34 -5.84 -6.47
CA ARG A 190 10.04 -6.31 -7.00
C ARG A 190 8.86 -5.64 -6.28
N THR A 191 8.89 -5.59 -4.95
CA THR A 191 7.87 -4.96 -4.12
C THR A 191 7.61 -3.51 -4.51
N LEU A 192 8.67 -2.70 -4.59
CA LEU A 192 8.56 -1.29 -4.95
C LEU A 192 8.07 -1.10 -6.39
N ARG A 193 8.49 -2.00 -7.29
CA ARG A 193 8.03 -2.00 -8.68
C ARG A 193 6.53 -2.30 -8.79
N MET A 194 6.04 -3.28 -8.03
CA MET A 194 4.62 -3.64 -7.98
C MET A 194 3.76 -2.50 -7.43
N MET A 195 4.28 -1.70 -6.50
CA MET A 195 3.55 -0.53 -5.99
C MET A 195 3.12 0.44 -7.09
N TYR A 196 3.93 0.61 -8.15
CA TYR A 196 3.54 1.47 -9.28
C TYR A 196 2.31 0.92 -10.00
N VAL A 197 2.31 -0.36 -10.35
CA VAL A 197 1.19 -1.02 -11.04
C VAL A 197 -0.06 -1.03 -10.15
N HIS A 198 0.09 -1.41 -8.88
CA HIS A 198 -1.00 -1.41 -7.91
C HIS A 198 -1.61 -0.02 -7.70
N SER A 199 -0.79 1.04 -7.73
CA SER A 199 -1.31 2.40 -7.64
C SER A 199 -2.15 2.79 -8.86
N TYR A 200 -1.87 2.26 -10.05
CA TYR A 200 -2.71 2.48 -11.23
C TYR A 200 -4.03 1.70 -11.15
N GLN A 201 -4.01 0.46 -10.66
CA GLN A 201 -5.25 -0.29 -10.37
C GLN A 201 -6.12 0.46 -9.35
N SER A 202 -5.52 0.96 -8.27
CA SER A 202 -6.21 1.79 -7.27
C SER A 202 -6.80 3.08 -7.88
N TYR A 203 -6.12 3.70 -8.85
CA TYR A 203 -6.60 4.89 -9.54
C TYR A 203 -7.86 4.58 -10.38
N LEU A 204 -7.83 3.50 -11.15
CA LEU A 204 -8.97 3.05 -11.95
C LEU A 204 -10.14 2.63 -11.06
N TRP A 205 -9.87 1.94 -9.96
CA TRP A 205 -10.89 1.54 -8.99
C TRP A 205 -11.58 2.74 -8.36
N ASN A 206 -10.83 3.78 -7.95
CA ASN A 206 -11.44 5.00 -7.42
C ASN A 206 -12.38 5.65 -8.47
N HIS A 207 -12.00 5.66 -9.75
CA HIS A 207 -12.87 6.18 -10.81
C HIS A 207 -14.13 5.31 -10.99
N ALA A 208 -13.98 3.99 -10.98
CA ALA A 208 -15.11 3.06 -11.08
C ALA A 208 -16.07 3.22 -9.90
N ALA A 209 -15.56 3.36 -8.67
CA ALA A 209 -16.36 3.61 -7.47
C ALA A 209 -17.14 4.93 -7.57
N SER A 210 -16.48 6.02 -7.99
CA SER A 210 -17.16 7.31 -8.23
C SER A 210 -18.28 7.17 -9.26
N MET A 211 -18.00 6.55 -10.41
CA MET A 211 -19.00 6.35 -11.47
C MET A 211 -20.18 5.48 -11.01
N ARG A 212 -19.92 4.43 -10.22
CA ARG A 212 -20.97 3.56 -9.67
C ARG A 212 -21.89 4.33 -8.73
N VAL A 213 -21.32 5.18 -7.86
CA VAL A 213 -22.11 6.00 -6.93
C VAL A 213 -22.85 7.10 -7.66
N GLU A 214 -22.23 7.78 -8.62
CA GLU A 214 -22.86 8.85 -9.40
C GLU A 214 -24.06 8.35 -10.22
N LYS A 215 -23.92 7.19 -10.87
CA LYS A 215 -24.95 6.67 -11.77
C LYS A 215 -26.16 6.04 -11.06
N TYR A 216 -25.93 5.38 -9.93
CA TYR A 216 -26.96 4.55 -9.30
C TYR A 216 -27.20 4.86 -7.80
N GLY A 217 -26.41 5.76 -7.20
CA GLY A 217 -26.52 6.12 -5.80
C GLY A 217 -26.01 5.04 -4.83
N ILE A 218 -26.27 5.28 -3.54
CA ILE A 218 -25.84 4.44 -2.40
C ILE A 218 -27.00 3.79 -1.64
N SER A 219 -28.24 4.04 -2.07
CA SER A 219 -29.43 3.64 -1.30
C SER A 219 -29.74 2.15 -1.41
N GLN A 220 -29.41 1.53 -2.54
CA GLN A 220 -29.67 0.11 -2.79
C GLN A 220 -28.65 -0.49 -3.76
N VAL A 221 -28.57 -1.81 -3.72
CA VAL A 221 -27.87 -2.63 -4.71
C VAL A 221 -28.59 -2.53 -6.06
N VAL A 222 -27.88 -2.69 -7.16
CA VAL A 222 -28.44 -2.68 -8.53
C VAL A 222 -28.07 -3.97 -9.27
N GLU A 223 -28.92 -4.37 -10.21
CA GLU A 223 -28.71 -5.58 -11.00
C GLU A 223 -27.38 -5.49 -11.74
N GLY A 224 -26.58 -6.54 -11.63
CA GLY A 224 -25.21 -6.56 -12.15
C GLY A 224 -24.13 -6.09 -11.18
N ASP A 225 -24.47 -5.60 -9.98
CA ASP A 225 -23.49 -5.39 -8.91
C ASP A 225 -22.85 -6.72 -8.50
N LEU A 226 -21.60 -6.66 -8.05
CA LEU A 226 -20.91 -7.80 -7.45
C LEU A 226 -21.06 -7.72 -5.92
N VAL A 227 -21.38 -8.84 -5.30
CA VAL A 227 -21.50 -8.97 -3.83
C VAL A 227 -20.79 -10.22 -3.35
N TYR A 228 -20.31 -10.23 -2.10
CA TYR A 228 -19.81 -11.47 -1.50
C TYR A 228 -20.94 -12.47 -1.28
N ASN A 229 -20.69 -13.73 -1.60
CA ASN A 229 -21.68 -14.79 -1.43
C ASN A 229 -21.95 -15.04 0.07
N LYS A 230 -23.17 -14.74 0.50
CA LYS A 230 -23.65 -15.01 1.87
C LYS A 230 -24.26 -16.41 2.01
N GLU A 231 -24.53 -17.11 0.91
CA GLU A 231 -24.96 -18.50 0.93
C GLU A 231 -23.72 -19.36 1.26
N CYS A 232 -23.82 -20.17 2.33
CA CYS A 232 -22.74 -20.95 2.98
C CYS A 232 -21.56 -21.35 2.07
N PRO A 233 -20.30 -21.20 2.52
CA PRO A 233 -19.18 -21.80 1.82
C PRO A 233 -19.29 -23.33 1.96
N SER A 234 -19.71 -24.01 0.90
CA SER A 234 -19.35 -25.41 0.71
C SER A 234 -17.83 -25.46 0.54
N GLU A 235 -17.17 -26.30 1.33
CA GLU A 235 -15.73 -26.52 1.38
C GLU A 235 -15.16 -26.94 0.01
N GLU A 236 -14.86 -25.99 -0.86
CA GLU A 236 -14.02 -26.23 -2.04
C GLU A 236 -13.01 -25.09 -2.19
N SER A 237 -11.95 -25.14 -1.38
CA SER A 237 -10.75 -24.35 -1.59
C SER A 237 -10.05 -24.87 -2.85
N THR A 238 -10.19 -24.16 -3.96
CA THR A 238 -9.39 -24.43 -5.16
C THR A 238 -8.01 -23.83 -4.97
N SER A 239 -7.01 -24.68 -4.72
CA SER A 239 -5.60 -24.31 -4.66
C SER A 239 -5.10 -23.87 -6.04
N VAL A 240 -4.68 -22.62 -6.19
CA VAL A 240 -3.95 -22.15 -7.37
C VAL A 240 -2.47 -22.15 -7.04
N ASP A 241 -1.74 -23.13 -7.54
CA ASP A 241 -0.28 -23.21 -7.45
C ASP A 241 0.35 -22.07 -8.27
N ILE A 242 1.01 -21.13 -7.59
CA ILE A 242 1.93 -20.18 -8.23
C ILE A 242 3.33 -20.77 -8.07
N LEU A 243 3.90 -21.22 -9.19
CA LEU A 243 5.27 -21.75 -9.29
C LEU A 243 6.29 -20.75 -8.74
N GLU A 244 7.04 -21.19 -7.73
CA GLU A 244 8.24 -20.53 -7.22
C GLU A 244 9.36 -20.60 -8.26
N THR A 245 10.00 -19.47 -8.55
CA THR A 245 11.33 -19.44 -9.15
C THR A 245 12.28 -18.73 -8.20
N ASP A 246 13.26 -19.50 -7.73
CA ASP A 246 14.35 -19.13 -6.86
C ASP A 246 15.31 -18.08 -7.47
N ASP A 247 16.02 -17.41 -6.54
CA ASP A 247 17.33 -16.75 -6.66
C ASP A 247 17.39 -15.25 -7.07
N ASP A 248 17.81 -14.38 -6.15
CA ASP A 248 19.24 -14.05 -5.95
C ASP A 248 19.41 -12.95 -4.88
N HIS A 249 20.50 -13.07 -4.12
CA HIS A 249 20.91 -12.21 -3.02
C HIS A 249 21.27 -10.79 -3.45
N THR A 250 20.66 -9.75 -2.87
CA THR A 250 21.35 -8.46 -2.69
C THR A 250 20.85 -7.66 -1.49
N ASN A 251 21.80 -7.30 -0.62
CA ASN A 251 21.62 -6.47 0.58
C ASN A 251 21.07 -5.07 0.24
N SER A 252 19.79 -4.85 0.48
CA SER A 252 19.21 -3.53 0.74
C SER A 252 18.24 -3.64 1.91
N ILE A 253 18.35 -2.71 2.87
CA ILE A 253 17.46 -2.60 4.03
C ILE A 253 16.12 -2.07 3.51
N GLU A 254 15.31 -2.96 2.95
CA GLU A 254 13.89 -2.75 2.70
C GLU A 254 13.17 -3.98 3.24
N ILE A 255 12.09 -3.73 3.97
CA ILE A 255 11.23 -4.78 4.49
C ILE A 255 10.69 -5.52 3.27
N ASP A 256 11.06 -6.79 3.16
CA ASP A 256 10.55 -7.68 2.14
C ASP A 256 9.03 -7.80 2.32
N LEU A 257 8.33 -6.99 1.53
CA LEU A 257 6.87 -6.89 1.51
C LEU A 257 6.27 -7.77 0.41
N CYS A 258 7.07 -8.61 -0.28
CA CYS A 258 6.59 -9.49 -1.36
C CYS A 258 7.35 -10.82 -1.46
N SER A 259 7.65 -11.49 -0.35
CA SER A 259 7.79 -12.95 -0.32
C SER A 259 7.92 -13.43 1.12
N GLU A 260 6.81 -13.89 1.70
CA GLU A 260 6.77 -14.94 2.72
C GLU A 260 5.29 -15.09 3.11
N ALA A 261 4.68 -16.19 2.63
CA ALA A 261 3.35 -16.71 2.95
C ALA A 261 2.30 -15.65 3.33
N GLN A 262 1.58 -15.12 2.34
CA GLN A 262 0.26 -14.55 2.66
C GLN A 262 -0.54 -15.66 3.34
N PRO A 263 -1.23 -15.40 4.48
CA PRO A 263 -2.25 -16.32 4.96
C PRO A 263 -3.18 -16.60 3.79
N GLU A 264 -3.67 -17.84 3.65
CA GLU A 264 -4.76 -18.15 2.73
C GLU A 264 -5.89 -17.14 2.99
N GLU A 265 -5.94 -16.07 2.20
CA GLU A 265 -7.11 -15.21 2.16
C GLU A 265 -8.20 -16.16 1.68
N SER A 266 -9.16 -16.50 2.54
CA SER A 266 -10.35 -17.20 2.09
C SER A 266 -10.97 -16.28 1.05
N ILE A 267 -10.74 -16.56 -0.23
CA ILE A 267 -11.31 -15.79 -1.32
C ILE A 267 -12.82 -16.01 -1.20
N GLN A 268 -13.49 -15.05 -0.58
CA GLN A 268 -14.95 -15.09 -0.52
C GLN A 268 -15.44 -15.00 -1.95
N SER A 269 -16.15 -16.04 -2.40
CA SER A 269 -16.68 -16.08 -3.75
C SER A 269 -17.61 -14.89 -3.96
N ALA A 270 -17.37 -14.13 -5.02
CA ALA A 270 -18.24 -13.03 -5.41
C ALA A 270 -19.33 -13.56 -6.36
N LYS A 271 -20.56 -13.06 -6.20
CA LYS A 271 -21.72 -13.34 -7.06
C LYS A 271 -22.17 -12.05 -7.74
N ILE A 272 -22.68 -12.17 -8.97
CA ILE A 272 -23.41 -11.08 -9.66
C ILE A 272 -24.85 -11.07 -9.18
N VAL A 273 -25.33 -9.91 -8.73
CA VAL A 273 -26.70 -9.72 -8.26
C VAL A 273 -27.68 -9.86 -9.41
N ASP A 274 -28.65 -10.76 -9.24
CA ASP A 274 -29.71 -11.06 -10.21
C ASP A 274 -31.09 -10.54 -9.76
N SER A 275 -32.06 -10.53 -10.67
CA SER A 275 -33.46 -10.14 -10.40
C SER A 275 -34.13 -10.90 -9.24
N GLY A 276 -33.69 -12.14 -8.95
CA GLY A 276 -34.19 -12.95 -7.85
C GLY A 276 -33.67 -12.51 -6.49
N ASP A 277 -32.42 -12.05 -6.41
CA ASP A 277 -31.81 -11.55 -5.17
C ASP A 277 -32.50 -10.29 -4.65
N PHE A 278 -33.03 -9.43 -5.53
CA PHE A 278 -33.85 -8.28 -5.16
C PHE A 278 -35.08 -8.66 -4.37
N THR A 279 -35.78 -9.72 -4.81
CA THR A 279 -37.02 -10.16 -4.16
C THR A 279 -36.77 -10.72 -2.77
N LYS A 280 -35.55 -11.22 -2.50
CA LYS A 280 -35.16 -11.76 -1.20
C LYS A 280 -34.62 -10.69 -0.24
N GLY A 281 -34.18 -9.53 -0.73
CA GLY A 281 -33.68 -8.43 0.11
C GLY A 281 -32.45 -8.79 0.96
N ILE A 282 -31.62 -9.74 0.49
CA ILE A 282 -30.50 -10.30 1.26
C ILE A 282 -29.30 -9.35 1.33
N TYR A 283 -29.11 -8.52 0.31
CA TYR A 283 -27.93 -7.68 0.14
C TYR A 283 -28.23 -6.21 0.36
N THR A 284 -27.32 -5.54 1.07
CA THR A 284 -27.31 -4.08 1.23
C THR A 284 -26.16 -3.48 0.43
N PHE A 285 -26.12 -2.15 0.33
CA PHE A 285 -25.03 -1.46 -0.36
C PHE A 285 -23.64 -1.77 0.25
N ASP A 286 -23.57 -2.10 1.54
CA ASP A 286 -22.33 -2.47 2.23
C ASP A 286 -21.73 -3.79 1.74
N ASP A 287 -22.53 -4.63 1.09
CA ASP A 287 -22.09 -5.90 0.51
C ASP A 287 -21.51 -5.75 -0.91
N VAL A 288 -21.71 -4.58 -1.53
CA VAL A 288 -21.28 -4.32 -2.90
C VAL A 288 -19.77 -4.20 -2.96
N VAL A 289 -19.17 -4.97 -3.85
CA VAL A 289 -17.73 -4.96 -4.12
C VAL A 289 -17.47 -4.56 -5.56
N LEU A 290 -16.31 -3.92 -5.78
CA LEU A 290 -15.82 -3.61 -7.11
C LEU A 290 -14.44 -4.25 -7.29
N PRO A 291 -14.19 -4.92 -8.44
CA PRO A 291 -12.92 -5.60 -8.67
C PRO A 291 -11.82 -4.59 -8.97
N LEU A 292 -10.60 -4.92 -8.54
CA LEU A 292 -9.41 -4.28 -9.09
C LEU A 292 -9.15 -4.86 -10.49
N PRO A 293 -8.85 -4.05 -11.51
CA PRO A 293 -8.59 -4.55 -12.85
C PRO A 293 -7.26 -5.30 -12.87
N GLY A 294 -7.27 -6.60 -13.18
CA GLY A 294 -6.08 -7.44 -13.26
C GLY A 294 -6.41 -8.91 -13.36
#